data_AF-A0A1C3KIY0-F1
#
_entry.id   AF-A0A1C3KIY0-F1
#
_cell.length_a   1.000
_cell.length_b   1.000
_cell.length_c   1.000
_cell.angle_alpha   90.00
_cell.angle_beta   90.00
_cell.angle_gamma   90.00
#
_symmetry.space_group_name_H-M   'P 1'
#
loop_
_entity.id
_entity.type
_entity.pdbx_description
1 polymer ?
#
loop_
_entity_poly.entity_id
_entity_poly.type
_entity_poly.pdbx_seq_one_letter_code
_entity_poly.pdbx_strand_id
1 'polypeptide(L)'
;MACDKLLISDNYAFFRKFDNYKNLLEDFKEHHSTSENITKGCSSFSNDAILSKIPSTKEICTLFKYLYNKLSNRNKSGIGTANLDSNDYAFMNYWLNGALKGSNIDCSKYIKQLYQKLKAAHEDFFTKEFVESKINNIEFRDLENIKILIELYNYKDEINSMFSKIHIGEENSASFLKHTRLFNDKYKEVIINCIDDCPDFYNALELLKCKYNEEIVEYASSQDSELFAKMNPLQDYKSVFSEHLSEQNKKVITISIVFHLFGLLLVLFFSNMVKEITYVIVYIFTPFRQVLSGKVKRLRNMWNAESESKNLLISSFDDENINSDNDEYNIGYYSERNS
;
A
#
# COMPACT_ATOMS: atom_id res chain seq x y z
N MET A 1 10.76 -16.08 5.11
CA MET A 1 11.04 -14.92 5.98
C MET A 1 9.71 -14.51 6.56
N ALA A 2 9.57 -14.36 7.89
CA ALA A 2 8.26 -14.01 8.46
C ALA A 2 7.79 -12.65 7.93
N CYS A 3 6.63 -12.59 7.28
CA CYS A 3 6.09 -11.36 6.68
C CYS A 3 6.01 -10.20 7.69
N ASP A 4 5.80 -10.51 8.97
CA ASP A 4 5.73 -9.53 10.06
C ASP A 4 7.06 -8.83 10.38
N LYS A 5 8.18 -9.24 9.77
CA LYS A 5 9.49 -8.59 9.93
C LYS A 5 9.80 -7.55 8.84
N LEU A 6 8.96 -7.42 7.81
CA LEU A 6 9.14 -6.41 6.77
C LEU A 6 9.05 -5.00 7.36
N LEU A 7 9.90 -4.06 6.93
CA LEU A 7 9.82 -2.66 7.36
C LEU A 7 8.65 -1.98 6.64
N ILE A 8 7.73 -1.38 7.41
CA ILE A 8 6.51 -0.77 6.90
C ILE A 8 6.29 0.53 7.67
N SER A 9 5.92 1.58 6.96
CA SER A 9 5.54 2.87 7.54
C SER A 9 4.36 2.71 8.51
N ASP A 10 4.38 3.46 9.61
CA ASP A 10 3.38 3.35 10.69
C ASP A 10 1.94 3.51 10.18
N ASN A 11 1.74 4.35 9.16
CA ASN A 11 0.43 4.56 8.51
C ASN A 11 -0.14 3.30 7.86
N TYR A 12 0.70 2.33 7.52
CA TYR A 12 0.34 1.06 6.89
C TYR A 12 0.56 -0.14 7.83
N ALA A 13 1.15 0.06 9.01
CA ALA A 13 1.55 -1.05 9.87
C ALA A 13 0.36 -1.88 10.39
N PHE A 14 -0.85 -1.28 10.46
CA PHE A 14 -2.08 -2.01 10.83
C PHE A 14 -2.44 -3.14 9.86
N PHE A 15 -1.94 -3.13 8.61
CA PHE A 15 -2.15 -4.21 7.64
C PHE A 15 -1.49 -5.54 8.03
N ARG A 16 -0.53 -5.56 8.96
CA ARG A 16 0.00 -6.82 9.53
C ARG A 16 -1.12 -7.66 10.14
N LYS A 17 -2.10 -6.98 10.73
CA LYS A 17 -3.22 -7.54 11.49
C LYS A 17 -4.56 -7.08 10.89
N PHE A 18 -4.62 -6.87 9.58
CA PHE A 18 -5.74 -6.26 8.86
C PHE A 18 -7.11 -6.85 9.25
N ASP A 19 -7.23 -8.17 9.26
CA ASP A 19 -8.47 -8.89 9.56
C ASP A 19 -9.07 -8.49 10.92
N ASN A 20 -8.22 -8.23 11.92
CA ASN A 20 -8.69 -7.78 13.23
C ASN A 20 -9.42 -6.44 13.14
N TYR A 21 -8.94 -5.53 12.31
CA TYR A 21 -9.52 -4.20 12.15
C TYR A 21 -10.74 -4.22 11.23
N LYS A 22 -10.68 -5.02 10.15
CA LYS A 22 -11.81 -5.27 9.26
C LYS A 22 -13.01 -5.84 10.02
N ASN A 23 -12.79 -6.89 10.81
CA ASN A 23 -13.84 -7.56 11.58
C ASN A 23 -14.49 -6.62 12.60
N LEU A 24 -13.78 -5.63 13.13
CA LEU A 24 -14.37 -4.61 14.01
C LEU A 24 -15.37 -3.71 13.28
N LEU A 25 -15.08 -3.35 12.02
CA LEU A 25 -16.01 -2.56 11.22
C LEU A 25 -17.23 -3.37 10.79
N GLU A 26 -17.03 -4.65 10.48
CA GLU A 26 -18.11 -5.59 10.14
C GLU A 26 -19.03 -5.86 11.34
N ASP A 27 -18.46 -6.17 12.50
CA ASP A 27 -19.21 -6.35 13.75
C ASP A 27 -20.07 -5.12 14.07
N PHE A 28 -19.51 -3.91 13.93
CA PHE A 28 -20.27 -2.68 14.15
C PHE A 28 -21.42 -2.51 13.16
N LYS A 29 -21.24 -2.88 11.88
CA LYS A 29 -22.28 -2.78 10.85
C LYS A 29 -23.41 -3.77 11.10
N GLU A 30 -23.09 -5.00 11.48
CA GLU A 30 -24.08 -6.06 11.68
C GLU A 30 -24.87 -5.86 12.97
N HIS A 31 -24.18 -5.50 14.05
CA HIS A 31 -24.77 -5.54 15.39
C HIS A 31 -25.19 -4.17 15.90
N HIS A 32 -24.90 -3.08 15.17
CA HIS A 32 -25.17 -1.68 15.50
C HIS A 32 -25.13 -1.40 17.01
N SER A 33 -24.01 -0.88 17.52
CA SER A 33 -23.87 -0.67 18.97
C SER A 33 -24.89 0.34 19.52
N THR A 34 -25.95 -0.17 20.16
CA THR A 34 -26.98 0.61 20.85
C THR A 34 -26.69 0.81 22.33
N SER A 35 -25.62 0.17 22.83
CA SER A 35 -25.26 0.23 24.25
C SER A 35 -25.06 1.69 24.69
N GLU A 36 -25.68 2.04 25.81
CA GLU A 36 -25.72 3.42 26.30
C GLU A 36 -24.31 3.99 26.48
N ASN A 37 -23.35 3.19 26.95
CA ASN A 37 -21.95 3.58 27.07
C ASN A 37 -21.31 4.03 25.74
N ILE A 38 -21.76 3.50 24.60
CA ILE A 38 -21.28 3.83 23.26
C ILE A 38 -22.09 4.99 22.66
N THR A 39 -23.40 5.07 22.86
CA THR A 39 -24.23 6.12 22.26
C THR A 39 -24.29 7.44 23.06
N LYS A 40 -24.08 7.39 24.38
CA LYS A 40 -24.13 8.55 25.28
C LYS A 40 -23.10 9.62 24.89
N GLY A 41 -23.53 10.88 24.88
CA GLY A 41 -22.69 12.02 24.50
C GLY A 41 -22.54 12.26 22.99
N CYS A 42 -22.96 11.31 22.13
CA CYS A 42 -22.91 11.49 20.68
C CYS A 42 -24.10 12.29 20.10
N SER A 43 -25.14 12.51 20.90
CA SER A 43 -26.39 13.19 20.49
C SER A 43 -26.37 14.71 20.72
N SER A 44 -25.37 15.24 21.41
CA SER A 44 -25.36 16.62 21.95
C SER A 44 -24.61 17.64 21.08
N PHE A 45 -24.38 17.35 19.80
CA PHE A 45 -23.48 18.15 18.96
C PHE A 45 -24.15 19.20 18.07
N SER A 46 -25.48 19.31 18.09
CA SER A 46 -26.23 20.20 17.18
C SER A 46 -25.84 21.68 17.29
N ASN A 47 -25.32 22.12 18.43
CA ASN A 47 -24.89 23.50 18.66
C ASN A 47 -23.36 23.69 18.59
N ASP A 48 -22.60 22.66 18.23
CA ASP A 48 -21.13 22.73 18.20
C ASP A 48 -20.61 23.34 16.89
N ALA A 49 -19.68 24.29 16.96
CA ALA A 49 -19.19 25.03 15.80
C ALA A 49 -18.44 24.19 14.74
N ILE A 50 -17.95 23.00 15.11
CA ILE A 50 -17.24 22.08 14.22
C ILE A 50 -18.09 20.84 13.96
N LEU A 51 -18.53 20.16 15.03
CA LEU A 51 -19.20 18.87 14.92
C LEU A 51 -20.57 18.97 14.23
N SER A 52 -21.30 20.09 14.39
CA SER A 52 -22.59 20.29 13.71
C SER A 52 -22.48 20.41 12.18
N LYS A 53 -21.30 20.73 11.65
CA LYS A 53 -21.07 20.90 10.21
C LYS A 53 -20.90 19.57 9.47
N ILE A 54 -20.72 18.47 10.18
CA ILE A 54 -20.60 17.14 9.60
C ILE A 54 -21.95 16.42 9.77
N PRO A 55 -22.68 16.14 8.67
CA PRO A 55 -24.02 15.57 8.74
C PRO A 55 -24.10 14.25 9.53
N SER A 56 -23.04 13.43 9.45
CA SER A 56 -22.95 12.11 10.07
C SER A 56 -22.17 12.08 11.39
N THR A 57 -21.98 13.22 12.06
CA THR A 57 -21.21 13.28 13.33
C THR A 57 -21.70 12.28 14.37
N LYS A 58 -23.01 12.05 14.47
CA LYS A 58 -23.55 11.11 15.44
C LYS A 58 -23.08 9.68 15.15
N GLU A 59 -23.15 9.23 13.90
CA GLU A 59 -22.64 7.90 13.52
C GLU A 59 -21.12 7.81 13.69
N ILE A 60 -20.38 8.85 13.27
CA ILE A 60 -18.92 8.92 13.42
C ILE A 60 -18.54 8.83 14.89
N CYS A 61 -19.16 9.61 15.78
CA CYS A 61 -18.91 9.54 17.22
C CYS A 61 -19.20 8.14 17.79
N THR A 62 -20.31 7.53 17.39
CA THR A 62 -20.71 6.20 17.87
C THR A 62 -19.69 5.14 17.46
N LEU A 63 -19.26 5.15 16.19
CA LEU A 63 -18.24 4.22 15.69
C LEU A 63 -16.86 4.50 16.29
N PHE A 64 -16.46 5.76 16.45
CA PHE A 64 -15.23 6.13 17.13
C PHE A 64 -15.17 5.56 18.55
N LYS A 65 -16.25 5.71 19.32
CA LYS A 65 -16.36 5.17 20.68
C LYS A 65 -16.32 3.65 20.68
N TYR A 66 -17.01 3.01 19.75
CA TYR A 66 -16.98 1.56 19.59
C TYR A 66 -15.54 1.06 19.32
N LEU A 67 -14.84 1.67 18.36
CA LEU A 67 -13.46 1.34 18.02
C LEU A 67 -12.52 1.56 19.22
N TYR A 68 -12.59 2.73 19.87
CA TYR A 68 -11.80 3.02 21.07
C TYR A 68 -12.03 1.96 22.16
N ASN A 69 -13.29 1.63 22.46
CA ASN A 69 -13.61 0.68 23.52
C ASN A 69 -13.09 -0.73 23.22
N LYS A 70 -13.18 -1.18 21.96
CA LYS A 70 -12.69 -2.51 21.56
C LYS A 70 -11.16 -2.57 21.52
N LEU A 71 -10.52 -1.55 20.95
CA LEU A 71 -9.07 -1.52 20.75
C LEU A 71 -8.31 -1.26 22.07
N SER A 72 -8.80 -0.35 22.91
CA SER A 72 -8.14 -0.02 24.18
C SER A 72 -8.21 -1.14 25.23
N ASN A 73 -9.23 -2.01 25.15
CA ASN A 73 -9.42 -3.16 26.03
C ASN A 73 -8.92 -4.48 25.42
N ARG A 74 -8.28 -4.45 24.26
CA ARG A 74 -7.76 -5.65 23.61
C ARG A 74 -6.55 -6.19 24.38
N ASN A 75 -6.63 -7.43 24.84
CA ASN A 75 -5.47 -8.13 25.40
C ASN A 75 -4.40 -8.34 24.32
N LYS A 76 -3.16 -7.95 24.62
CA LYS A 76 -2.01 -8.09 23.73
C LYS A 76 -1.00 -9.04 24.36
N SER A 77 -0.53 -10.00 23.59
CA SER A 77 0.46 -10.97 24.07
C SER A 77 1.71 -10.24 24.58
N GLY A 78 2.14 -10.56 25.80
CA GLY A 78 3.33 -9.97 26.42
C GLY A 78 3.14 -8.57 27.02
N ILE A 79 1.94 -7.99 26.99
CA ILE A 79 1.66 -6.68 27.62
C ILE A 79 0.73 -6.89 28.82
N GLY A 80 1.20 -6.48 30.01
CA GLY A 80 0.46 -6.63 31.27
C GLY A 80 -0.81 -5.77 31.40
N THR A 81 -0.98 -4.76 30.54
CA THR A 81 -2.14 -3.86 30.54
C THR A 81 -2.60 -3.55 29.11
N ALA A 82 -3.87 -3.81 28.81
CA ALA A 82 -4.49 -3.43 27.54
C ALA A 82 -4.47 -1.89 27.35
N ASN A 83 -3.95 -1.44 26.20
CA ASN A 83 -3.82 -0.05 25.76
C ASN A 83 -3.77 0.00 24.22
N LEU A 84 -4.05 1.17 23.64
CA LEU A 84 -3.88 1.44 22.20
C LEU A 84 -2.40 1.41 21.81
N ASP A 85 -2.07 0.75 20.70
CA ASP A 85 -0.73 0.80 20.09
C ASP A 85 -0.71 1.67 18.83
N SER A 86 0.46 1.80 18.20
CA SER A 86 0.63 2.57 16.97
C SER A 86 -0.26 2.09 15.81
N ASN A 87 -0.49 0.79 15.68
CA ASN A 87 -1.36 0.24 14.64
C ASN A 87 -2.83 0.60 14.89
N ASP A 88 -3.26 0.54 16.16
CA ASP A 88 -4.61 0.95 16.55
C ASP A 88 -4.84 2.43 16.21
N TYR A 89 -3.86 3.30 16.53
CA TYR A 89 -3.92 4.71 16.15
C TYR A 89 -3.92 4.92 14.64
N ALA A 90 -3.05 4.24 13.90
CA ALA A 90 -2.99 4.34 12.43
C ALA A 90 -4.32 3.95 11.78
N PHE A 91 -4.92 2.84 12.23
CA PHE A 91 -6.23 2.41 11.76
C PHE A 91 -7.34 3.42 12.09
N MET A 92 -7.41 3.89 13.34
CA MET A 92 -8.39 4.89 13.74
C MET A 92 -8.21 6.21 12.97
N ASN A 93 -6.97 6.61 12.70
CA ASN A 93 -6.64 7.80 11.92
C ASN A 93 -7.12 7.66 10.48
N TYR A 94 -6.81 6.53 9.83
CA TYR A 94 -7.30 6.21 8.48
C TYR A 94 -8.83 6.24 8.41
N TRP A 95 -9.49 5.52 9.32
CA TRP A 95 -10.94 5.42 9.32
C TRP A 95 -11.59 6.79 9.49
N LEU A 96 -11.10 7.63 10.42
CA LEU A 96 -11.69 8.94 10.68
C LEU A 96 -11.47 9.90 9.50
N ASN A 97 -10.27 9.91 8.89
CA ASN A 97 -10.02 10.68 7.67
C ASN A 97 -10.96 10.24 6.52
N GLY A 98 -11.21 8.93 6.40
CA GLY A 98 -12.20 8.40 5.45
C GLY A 98 -13.62 8.88 5.76
N ALA A 99 -14.02 8.87 7.03
CA ALA A 99 -15.36 9.30 7.47
C ALA A 99 -15.60 10.80 7.30
N LEU A 100 -14.54 11.61 7.38
CA LEU A 100 -14.59 13.06 7.17
C LEU A 100 -14.35 13.47 5.72
N LYS A 101 -14.13 12.51 4.80
CA LYS A 101 -13.88 12.79 3.37
C LYS A 101 -15.02 13.62 2.77
N GLY A 102 -14.67 14.69 2.06
CA GLY A 102 -15.62 15.62 1.45
C GLY A 102 -16.08 16.75 2.39
N SER A 103 -15.68 16.72 3.66
CA SER A 103 -15.80 17.89 4.53
C SER A 103 -14.58 18.80 4.39
N ASN A 104 -14.77 20.10 4.63
CA ASN A 104 -13.67 21.07 4.74
C ASN A 104 -13.11 21.16 6.17
N ILE A 105 -13.27 20.09 6.96
CA ILE A 105 -12.86 20.06 8.36
C ILE A 105 -11.58 19.23 8.50
N ASP A 106 -10.59 19.84 9.13
CA ASP A 106 -9.35 19.19 9.53
C ASP A 106 -9.64 18.07 10.55
N CYS A 107 -9.15 16.86 10.28
CA CYS A 107 -9.31 15.68 11.11
C CYS A 107 -8.78 15.91 12.53
N SER A 108 -7.62 16.55 12.66
CA SER A 108 -7.01 16.92 13.95
C SER A 108 -7.86 17.93 14.73
N LYS A 109 -8.53 18.87 14.04
CA LYS A 109 -9.50 19.78 14.70
C LYS A 109 -10.77 19.04 15.12
N TYR A 110 -11.27 18.16 14.27
CA TYR A 110 -12.46 17.36 14.56
C TYR A 110 -12.27 16.46 15.78
N ILE A 111 -11.18 15.67 15.80
CA ILE A 111 -10.92 14.73 16.90
C ILE A 111 -10.70 15.45 18.23
N LYS A 112 -10.02 16.59 18.24
CA LYS A 112 -9.82 17.42 19.43
C LYS A 112 -11.16 17.90 20.00
N GLN A 113 -12.04 18.40 19.13
CA GLN A 113 -13.37 18.84 19.54
C GLN A 113 -14.22 17.68 20.05
N LEU A 114 -14.21 16.55 19.34
CA LEU A 114 -14.93 15.34 19.72
C LEU A 114 -14.47 14.84 21.09
N TYR A 115 -13.16 14.74 21.31
CA TYR A 115 -12.56 14.28 22.56
C TYR A 115 -12.97 15.16 23.75
N GLN A 116 -12.89 16.48 23.61
CA GLN A 116 -13.32 17.41 24.65
C GLN A 116 -14.79 17.26 25.01
N LYS A 117 -15.66 17.13 24.01
CA LYS A 117 -17.11 16.96 24.24
C LYS A 117 -17.43 15.61 24.88
N LEU A 118 -16.74 14.55 24.47
CA LEU A 118 -16.92 13.23 25.06
C LEU A 118 -16.49 13.19 26.52
N LYS A 119 -15.35 13.81 26.87
CA LYS A 119 -14.92 13.96 28.27
C LYS A 119 -15.93 14.73 29.12
N ALA A 120 -16.49 15.82 28.59
CA ALA A 120 -17.48 16.61 29.33
C ALA A 120 -18.82 15.87 29.51
N ALA A 121 -19.23 15.06 28.54
CA ALA A 121 -20.51 14.34 28.57
C ALA A 121 -20.44 12.98 29.29
N HIS A 122 -19.25 12.38 29.34
CA HIS A 122 -19.02 11.06 29.92
C HIS A 122 -17.57 10.94 30.39
N GLU A 123 -17.29 11.54 31.55
CA GLU A 123 -15.94 11.68 32.13
C GLU A 123 -15.16 10.36 32.16
N ASP A 124 -15.81 9.28 32.55
CA ASP A 124 -15.20 7.95 32.70
C ASP A 124 -15.18 7.10 31.42
N PHE A 125 -15.56 7.66 30.26
CA PHE A 125 -15.55 6.87 29.02
C PHE A 125 -14.14 6.43 28.62
N PHE A 126 -13.18 7.34 28.74
CA PHE A 126 -11.79 7.08 28.39
C PHE A 126 -11.08 6.40 29.57
N THR A 127 -11.31 5.11 29.75
CA THR A 127 -10.71 4.30 30.82
C THR A 127 -9.21 4.06 30.62
N LYS A 128 -8.72 4.24 29.39
CA LYS A 128 -7.31 4.15 28.98
C LYS A 128 -6.86 5.44 28.33
N GLU A 129 -5.55 5.71 28.37
CA GLU A 129 -4.98 6.89 27.73
C GLU A 129 -5.34 6.96 26.25
N PHE A 130 -5.82 8.13 25.82
CA PHE A 130 -6.08 8.45 24.43
C PHE A 130 -5.33 9.73 24.06
N VAL A 131 -4.37 9.61 23.16
CA VAL A 131 -3.55 10.72 22.65
C VAL A 131 -4.17 11.27 21.37
N GLU A 132 -4.93 12.37 21.48
CA GLU A 132 -5.63 12.99 20.34
C GLU A 132 -4.67 13.42 19.21
N SER A 133 -3.44 13.82 19.54
CA SER A 133 -2.44 14.28 18.57
C SER A 133 -1.91 13.19 17.64
N LYS A 134 -2.16 11.91 17.94
CA LYS A 134 -1.87 10.79 17.03
C LYS A 134 -2.90 10.66 15.90
N ILE A 135 -4.00 11.39 15.97
CA ILE A 135 -5.02 11.48 14.92
C ILE A 135 -4.86 12.83 14.22
N ASN A 136 -4.54 12.80 12.94
CA ASN A 136 -4.15 13.97 12.14
C ASN A 136 -4.65 13.83 10.70
N ASN A 137 -4.51 14.87 9.89
CA ASN A 137 -4.85 14.77 8.47
C ASN A 137 -3.90 13.80 7.76
N ILE A 138 -4.48 12.85 7.02
CA ILE A 138 -3.74 12.05 6.06
C ILE A 138 -3.79 12.76 4.72
N GLU A 139 -2.67 12.83 4.01
CA GLU A 139 -2.65 13.39 2.67
C GLU A 139 -3.60 12.61 1.75
N PHE A 140 -4.26 13.33 0.84
CA PHE A 140 -5.23 12.71 -0.06
C PHE A 140 -4.65 11.51 -0.82
N ARG A 141 -3.40 11.61 -1.28
CA ARG A 141 -2.70 10.53 -1.99
C ARG A 141 -2.56 9.28 -1.10
N ASP A 142 -2.09 9.43 0.12
CA ASP A 142 -1.93 8.32 1.06
C ASP A 142 -3.27 7.70 1.46
N LEU A 143 -4.30 8.53 1.67
CA LEU A 143 -5.63 8.05 1.98
C LEU A 143 -6.21 7.19 0.85
N GLU A 144 -6.00 7.56 -0.41
CA GLU A 144 -6.43 6.76 -1.56
C GLU A 144 -5.57 5.50 -1.72
N ASN A 145 -4.26 5.55 -1.46
CA ASN A 145 -3.39 4.38 -1.45
C ASN A 145 -3.82 3.34 -0.40
N ILE A 146 -4.14 3.76 0.83
CA ILE A 146 -4.65 2.86 1.87
C ILE A 146 -5.98 2.22 1.45
N LYS A 147 -6.87 2.96 0.76
CA LYS A 147 -8.13 2.40 0.22
C LYS A 147 -7.88 1.33 -0.82
N ILE A 148 -7.00 1.60 -1.78
CA ILE A 148 -6.60 0.63 -2.80
C ILE A 148 -6.04 -0.63 -2.14
N LEU A 149 -5.21 -0.48 -1.10
CA LEU A 149 -4.67 -1.62 -0.37
C LEU A 149 -5.77 -2.42 0.34
N ILE A 150 -6.73 -1.76 0.98
CA ILE A 150 -7.90 -2.42 1.59
C ILE A 150 -8.70 -3.21 0.56
N GLU A 151 -8.93 -2.67 -0.64
CA GLU A 151 -9.59 -3.41 -1.71
C GLU A 151 -8.80 -4.67 -2.11
N LEU A 152 -7.48 -4.58 -2.19
CA LEU A 152 -6.63 -5.74 -2.49
C LEU A 152 -6.69 -6.78 -1.37
N TYR A 153 -6.63 -6.37 -0.10
CA TYR A 153 -6.78 -7.31 1.03
C TYR A 153 -8.15 -7.99 1.04
N ASN A 154 -9.23 -7.24 0.78
CA ASN A 154 -10.56 -7.83 0.67
C ASN A 154 -10.63 -8.85 -0.47
N TYR A 155 -10.04 -8.55 -1.63
CA TYR A 155 -10.00 -9.48 -2.75
C TYR A 155 -9.14 -10.72 -2.44
N LYS A 156 -8.05 -10.56 -1.70
CA LYS A 156 -7.27 -11.69 -1.16
C LYS A 156 -8.14 -12.58 -0.26
N ASP A 157 -8.95 -12.01 0.63
CA ASP A 157 -9.83 -12.78 1.53
C ASP A 157 -10.91 -13.54 0.74
N GLU A 158 -11.47 -12.93 -0.31
CA GLU A 158 -12.39 -13.61 -1.21
C GLU A 158 -11.75 -14.83 -1.88
N ILE A 159 -10.50 -14.70 -2.35
CA ILE A 159 -9.74 -15.83 -2.91
C ILE A 159 -9.52 -16.91 -1.86
N ASN A 160 -9.17 -16.55 -0.63
CA ASN A 160 -8.97 -17.51 0.45
C ASN A 160 -10.27 -18.26 0.81
N SER A 161 -11.41 -17.54 0.80
CA SER A 161 -12.74 -18.13 0.99
C SER A 161 -13.09 -19.11 -0.13
N MET A 162 -12.83 -18.73 -1.39
CA MET A 162 -13.01 -19.62 -2.54
C MET A 162 -12.13 -20.87 -2.43
N PHE A 163 -10.86 -20.70 -2.05
CA PHE A 163 -9.94 -21.82 -1.86
C PHE A 163 -10.48 -22.84 -0.85
N SER A 164 -10.99 -22.35 0.28
CA SER A 164 -11.60 -23.20 1.32
C SER A 164 -12.81 -23.99 0.80
N LYS A 165 -13.61 -23.40 -0.10
CA LYS A 165 -14.80 -24.00 -0.70
C LYS A 165 -14.51 -25.05 -1.77
N ILE A 166 -13.33 -25.02 -2.40
CA ILE A 166 -12.93 -26.04 -3.39
C ILE A 166 -12.90 -27.43 -2.74
N HIS A 167 -12.36 -27.53 -1.52
CA HIS A 167 -12.21 -28.81 -0.82
C HIS A 167 -13.54 -29.48 -0.44
N ILE A 168 -14.60 -28.70 -0.28
CA ILE A 168 -15.95 -29.20 0.04
C ILE A 168 -16.85 -29.29 -1.20
N GLY A 169 -16.30 -29.07 -2.40
CA GLY A 169 -17.02 -29.19 -3.67
C GLY A 169 -18.01 -28.06 -3.97
N GLU A 170 -17.96 -26.96 -3.20
CA GLU A 170 -18.87 -25.82 -3.34
C GLU A 170 -18.37 -24.77 -4.36
N GLU A 171 -17.10 -24.83 -4.76
CA GLU A 171 -16.50 -23.89 -5.72
C GLU A 171 -15.78 -24.64 -6.84
N ASN A 172 -15.89 -24.12 -8.07
CA ASN A 172 -15.19 -24.69 -9.22
C ASN A 172 -13.74 -24.20 -9.27
N SER A 173 -12.80 -25.13 -9.34
CA SER A 173 -11.37 -24.87 -9.53
C SER A 173 -11.03 -23.89 -10.68
N ALA A 174 -11.78 -23.92 -11.79
CA ALA A 174 -11.60 -22.98 -12.90
C ALA A 174 -11.99 -21.53 -12.53
N SER A 175 -13.02 -21.37 -11.69
CA SER A 175 -13.45 -20.08 -11.14
C SER A 175 -12.37 -19.51 -10.23
N PHE A 176 -11.84 -20.33 -9.31
CA PHE A 176 -10.73 -19.94 -8.45
C PHE A 176 -9.48 -19.49 -9.23
N LEU A 177 -9.06 -20.27 -10.24
CA LEU A 177 -7.92 -19.90 -11.09
C LEU A 177 -8.16 -18.61 -11.89
N LYS A 178 -9.41 -18.30 -12.24
CA LYS A 178 -9.76 -17.04 -12.88
C LYS A 178 -9.62 -15.87 -11.91
N HIS A 179 -10.12 -16.00 -10.67
CA HIS A 179 -10.05 -14.93 -9.67
C HIS A 179 -8.61 -14.64 -9.23
N THR A 180 -7.78 -15.67 -9.09
CA THR A 180 -6.34 -15.47 -8.78
C THR A 180 -5.60 -14.71 -9.89
N ARG A 181 -5.91 -14.96 -11.17
CA ARG A 181 -5.36 -14.17 -12.29
C ARG A 181 -5.82 -12.73 -12.27
N LEU A 182 -7.13 -12.50 -12.10
CA LEU A 182 -7.69 -11.15 -12.01
C LEU A 182 -7.09 -10.34 -10.84
N PHE A 183 -6.88 -10.99 -9.70
CA PHE A 183 -6.20 -10.39 -8.56
C PHE A 183 -4.73 -10.03 -8.88
N ASN A 184 -3.98 -10.92 -9.52
CA ASN A 184 -2.60 -10.64 -9.94
C ASN A 184 -2.55 -9.46 -10.93
N ASP A 185 -3.47 -9.42 -11.90
CA ASP A 185 -3.56 -8.32 -12.86
C ASP A 185 -3.86 -6.99 -12.15
N LYS A 186 -4.82 -6.96 -11.20
CA LYS A 186 -5.14 -5.78 -10.40
C LYS A 186 -3.95 -5.35 -9.52
N TYR A 187 -3.24 -6.30 -8.91
CA TYR A 187 -2.04 -6.02 -8.12
C TYR A 187 -0.94 -5.37 -8.97
N LYS A 188 -0.67 -5.90 -10.18
CA LYS A 188 0.29 -5.31 -11.11
C LYS A 188 -0.12 -3.91 -11.57
N GLU A 189 -1.40 -3.72 -11.88
CA GLU A 189 -1.94 -2.42 -12.27
C GLU A 189 -1.73 -1.36 -11.19
N VAL A 190 -2.01 -1.70 -9.93
CA VAL A 190 -1.79 -0.80 -8.78
C VAL A 190 -0.33 -0.40 -8.64
N ILE A 191 0.60 -1.35 -8.83
CA ILE A 191 2.04 -1.05 -8.82
C ILE A 191 2.41 -0.05 -9.92
N ILE A 192 1.99 -0.33 -11.16
CA ILE A 192 2.31 0.47 -12.34
C ILE A 192 1.76 1.89 -12.24
N ASN A 193 0.55 2.02 -11.69
CA ASN A 193 -0.17 3.28 -11.60
C ASN A 193 0.25 4.16 -10.41
N CYS A 194 1.13 3.71 -9.51
CA CYS A 194 1.64 4.60 -8.48
C CYS A 194 2.54 5.69 -9.12
N ILE A 195 2.16 6.95 -8.91
CA ILE A 195 2.84 8.14 -9.43
C ILE A 195 3.71 8.72 -8.31
N ASP A 196 4.89 9.26 -8.68
CA ASP A 196 5.86 9.97 -7.80
C ASP A 196 6.23 9.23 -6.51
N ASP A 197 7.21 8.32 -6.57
CA ASP A 197 7.89 7.71 -5.43
C ASP A 197 6.95 7.39 -4.24
N CYS A 198 6.28 6.24 -4.32
CA CYS A 198 5.42 5.72 -3.26
C CYS A 198 6.14 4.64 -2.39
N PRO A 199 7.32 4.91 -1.77
CA PRO A 199 8.10 3.87 -1.11
C PRO A 199 7.32 3.19 0.03
N ASP A 200 6.57 3.97 0.81
CA ASP A 200 5.74 3.45 1.91
C ASP A 200 4.63 2.54 1.41
N PHE A 201 4.00 2.91 0.29
CA PHE A 201 2.96 2.09 -0.33
C PHE A 201 3.55 0.81 -0.92
N TYR A 202 4.74 0.86 -1.55
CA TYR A 202 5.41 -0.34 -2.05
C TYR A 202 5.80 -1.29 -0.91
N ASN A 203 6.26 -0.77 0.23
CA ASN A 203 6.51 -1.58 1.42
C ASN A 203 5.23 -2.27 1.93
N ALA A 204 4.09 -1.59 1.87
CA ALA A 204 2.79 -2.17 2.22
C ALA A 204 2.32 -3.22 1.19
N LEU A 205 2.54 -2.99 -0.10
CA LEU A 205 2.28 -3.98 -1.17
C LEU A 205 3.20 -5.20 -1.07
N GLU A 206 4.42 -5.02 -0.57
CA GLU A 206 5.36 -6.12 -0.30
C GLU A 206 4.87 -7.01 0.85
N LEU A 207 4.25 -6.41 1.88
CA LEU A 207 3.57 -7.18 2.94
C LEU A 207 2.40 -7.99 2.39
N LEU A 208 1.55 -7.36 1.56
CA LEU A 208 0.44 -8.06 0.90
C LEU A 208 0.95 -9.23 0.06
N LYS A 209 2.00 -8.99 -0.74
CA LYS A 209 2.67 -10.00 -1.57
C LYS A 209 3.13 -11.19 -0.72
N CYS A 210 3.84 -10.89 0.37
CA CYS A 210 4.35 -11.90 1.29
C CYS A 210 3.21 -12.75 1.87
N LYS A 211 2.19 -12.11 2.43
CA LYS A 211 1.01 -12.79 2.99
C LYS A 211 0.25 -13.60 1.95
N TYR A 212 0.04 -13.06 0.75
CA TYR A 212 -0.64 -13.79 -0.33
C TYR A 212 0.15 -15.03 -0.74
N ASN A 213 1.46 -14.89 -0.94
CA ASN A 213 2.29 -16.02 -1.36
C ASN A 213 2.37 -17.10 -0.28
N GLU A 214 2.53 -16.73 1.00
CA GLU A 214 2.58 -17.66 2.13
C GLU A 214 1.21 -18.32 2.40
N GLU A 215 0.16 -17.52 2.55
CA GLU A 215 -1.15 -18.01 3.01
C GLU A 215 -1.96 -18.68 1.90
N ILE A 216 -1.73 -18.33 0.62
CA ILE A 216 -2.52 -18.85 -0.51
C ILE A 216 -1.67 -19.70 -1.44
N VAL A 217 -0.56 -19.19 -1.98
CA VAL A 217 0.20 -19.90 -3.03
C VAL A 217 0.95 -21.11 -2.48
N GLU A 218 1.71 -20.94 -1.39
CA GLU A 218 2.45 -22.02 -0.74
C GLU A 218 1.50 -23.05 -0.14
N TYR A 219 0.43 -22.59 0.53
CA TYR A 219 -0.59 -23.49 1.06
C TYR A 219 -1.27 -24.30 -0.04
N ALA A 220 -1.67 -23.68 -1.16
CA ALA A 220 -2.24 -24.38 -2.30
C ALA A 220 -1.27 -25.40 -2.91
N SER A 221 0.01 -25.03 -3.03
CA SER A 221 1.06 -25.91 -3.56
C SER A 221 1.30 -27.13 -2.67
N SER A 222 1.13 -26.99 -1.34
CA SER A 222 1.27 -28.10 -0.39
C SER A 222 0.16 -29.16 -0.49
N GLN A 223 -0.96 -28.85 -1.14
CA GLN A 223 -2.09 -29.78 -1.32
C GLN A 223 -1.90 -30.75 -2.49
N ASP A 224 -0.71 -30.77 -3.12
CA ASP A 224 -0.24 -31.72 -4.15
C ASP A 224 -1.25 -31.97 -5.29
N SER A 225 -1.81 -30.88 -5.83
CA SER A 225 -2.74 -30.92 -6.96
C SER A 225 -2.14 -30.22 -8.17
N GLU A 226 -2.15 -30.89 -9.33
CA GLU A 226 -1.77 -30.35 -10.64
C GLU A 226 -2.53 -29.06 -11.00
N LEU A 227 -3.69 -28.85 -10.36
CA LEU A 227 -4.46 -27.62 -10.42
C LEU A 227 -3.68 -26.39 -9.94
N PHE A 228 -2.96 -26.52 -8.81
CA PHE A 228 -2.30 -25.41 -8.12
C PHE A 228 -0.89 -25.13 -8.66
N ALA A 229 -0.31 -26.06 -9.43
CA ALA A 229 0.92 -25.83 -10.18
C ALA A 229 0.83 -24.65 -11.19
N LYS A 230 -0.39 -24.18 -11.49
CA LYS A 230 -0.65 -23.03 -12.37
C LYS A 230 -0.69 -21.69 -11.64
N MET A 231 -0.61 -21.68 -10.30
CA MET A 231 -0.58 -20.45 -9.52
C MET A 231 0.82 -19.85 -9.56
N ASN A 232 0.90 -18.62 -10.07
CA ASN A 232 2.14 -17.87 -10.02
C ASN A 232 2.17 -17.03 -8.75
N PRO A 233 3.28 -17.02 -8.00
CA PRO A 233 3.45 -16.10 -6.90
C PRO A 233 3.36 -14.66 -7.40
N LEU A 234 2.86 -13.77 -6.55
CA LEU A 234 2.96 -12.35 -6.81
C LEU A 234 4.43 -11.94 -6.89
N GLN A 235 4.75 -11.14 -7.91
CA GLN A 235 6.09 -10.61 -8.14
C GLN A 235 6.34 -9.37 -7.29
N ASP A 236 7.60 -9.09 -6.94
CA ASP A 236 7.94 -7.82 -6.31
C ASP A 236 7.73 -6.64 -7.27
N TYR A 237 7.55 -5.45 -6.70
CA TYR A 237 7.24 -4.26 -7.49
C TYR A 237 8.33 -3.92 -8.52
N LYS A 238 9.62 -4.19 -8.24
CA LYS A 238 10.71 -3.91 -9.19
C LYS A 238 10.60 -4.84 -10.39
N SER A 239 10.33 -6.12 -10.17
CA SER A 239 10.08 -7.10 -11.22
C SER A 239 8.88 -6.72 -12.08
N VAL A 240 7.76 -6.33 -11.46
CA VAL A 240 6.55 -5.86 -12.18
C VAL A 240 6.88 -4.64 -13.06
N PHE A 241 7.61 -3.66 -12.53
CA PHE A 241 8.01 -2.48 -13.31
C PHE A 241 8.94 -2.84 -14.46
N SER A 242 9.94 -3.69 -14.22
CA SER A 242 10.88 -4.14 -15.23
C SER A 242 10.17 -4.88 -16.37
N GLU A 243 9.26 -5.80 -16.03
CA GLU A 243 8.40 -6.51 -16.98
C GLU A 243 7.55 -5.52 -17.79
N HIS A 244 6.86 -4.60 -17.11
CA HIS A 244 6.01 -3.61 -17.77
C HIS A 244 6.77 -2.70 -18.73
N LEU A 245 7.95 -2.21 -18.33
CA LEU A 245 8.80 -1.38 -19.17
C LEU A 245 9.35 -2.17 -20.37
N SER A 246 9.72 -3.43 -20.17
CA SER A 246 10.14 -4.33 -21.25
C SER A 246 9.01 -4.53 -22.27
N GLU A 247 7.78 -4.79 -21.80
CA GLU A 247 6.62 -4.93 -22.67
C GLU A 247 6.29 -3.63 -23.43
N GLN A 248 6.33 -2.48 -22.77
CA GLN A 248 6.16 -1.19 -23.44
C GLN A 248 7.24 -0.98 -24.51
N ASN A 249 8.50 -1.29 -24.20
CA ASN A 249 9.61 -1.15 -25.15
C ASN A 249 9.43 -2.09 -26.34
N LYS A 250 9.04 -3.35 -26.11
CA LYS A 250 8.70 -4.30 -27.19
C LYS A 250 7.57 -3.75 -28.07
N LYS A 251 6.48 -3.25 -27.48
CA LYS A 251 5.37 -2.64 -28.24
C LYS A 251 5.85 -1.45 -29.08
N VAL A 252 6.68 -0.57 -28.52
CA VAL A 252 7.26 0.57 -29.25
C VAL A 252 8.17 0.12 -30.39
N ILE A 253 9.04 -0.87 -30.16
CA ILE A 253 9.91 -1.44 -31.19
C ILE A 253 9.09 -2.10 -32.30
N THR A 254 8.08 -2.90 -31.96
CA THR A 254 7.19 -3.55 -32.93
C THR A 254 6.44 -2.53 -33.78
N ILE A 255 5.85 -1.49 -33.16
CA ILE A 255 5.19 -0.39 -33.88
C ILE A 255 6.19 0.31 -34.80
N SER A 256 7.40 0.57 -34.31
CA SER A 256 8.47 1.17 -35.12
C SER A 256 8.79 0.32 -36.35
N ILE A 257 9.01 -0.99 -36.19
CA ILE A 257 9.32 -1.90 -37.31
C ILE A 257 8.17 -1.94 -38.32
N VAL A 258 6.92 -2.09 -37.84
CA VAL A 258 5.73 -2.10 -38.71
C VAL A 258 5.59 -0.78 -39.47
N PHE A 259 5.82 0.36 -38.81
CA PHE A 259 5.75 1.68 -39.43
C PHE A 259 6.85 1.88 -40.49
N HIS A 260 8.07 1.40 -40.24
CA HIS A 260 9.16 1.45 -41.23
C HIS A 260 8.86 0.55 -42.44
N LEU A 261 8.36 -0.67 -42.22
CA LEU A 261 7.95 -1.57 -43.31
C LEU A 261 6.81 -0.96 -44.14
N PHE A 262 5.83 -0.34 -43.49
CA PHE A 262 4.74 0.36 -44.17
C PHE A 262 5.24 1.60 -44.93
N GLY A 263 6.17 2.37 -44.36
CA GLY A 263 6.80 3.51 -45.03
C GLY A 263 7.58 3.10 -46.28
N LEU A 264 8.35 2.01 -46.21
CA LEU A 264 9.03 1.44 -47.39
C LEU A 264 8.02 1.01 -48.47
N LEU A 265 6.93 0.37 -48.06
CA LEU A 265 5.86 -0.05 -48.95
C LEU A 265 5.21 1.17 -49.65
N LEU A 266 4.90 2.24 -48.91
CA LEU A 266 4.40 3.50 -49.47
C LEU A 266 5.38 4.14 -50.45
N VAL A 267 6.68 4.17 -50.15
CA VAL A 267 7.70 4.70 -51.08
C VAL A 267 7.75 3.91 -52.38
N LEU A 268 7.58 2.58 -52.33
CA LEU A 268 7.49 1.75 -53.54
C LEU A 268 6.24 2.07 -54.37
N PHE A 269 5.06 2.20 -53.74
CA PHE A 269 3.80 2.51 -54.42
C PHE A 269 3.71 3.95 -54.95
N PHE A 270 4.37 4.91 -54.29
CA PHE A 270 4.33 6.35 -54.62
C PHE A 270 5.67 6.89 -55.13
N SER A 271 6.55 6.01 -55.63
CA SER A 271 7.89 6.33 -56.15
C SER A 271 7.93 7.36 -57.29
N ASN A 272 6.79 7.66 -57.91
CA ASN A 272 6.67 8.72 -58.92
C ASN A 272 6.40 10.13 -58.33
N MET A 273 6.22 10.26 -57.01
CA MET A 273 5.88 11.51 -56.28
C MET A 273 6.94 11.86 -55.20
N VAL A 274 8.22 11.56 -55.44
CA VAL A 274 9.25 11.41 -54.39
C VAL A 274 9.80 12.71 -53.77
N LYS A 275 9.66 13.87 -54.41
CA LYS A 275 10.26 15.12 -53.89
C LYS A 275 9.56 15.71 -52.65
N GLU A 276 8.24 15.54 -52.51
CA GLU A 276 7.47 16.10 -51.40
C GLU A 276 7.47 15.17 -50.15
N ILE A 277 7.61 13.86 -50.34
CA ILE A 277 7.47 12.85 -49.27
C ILE A 277 8.63 12.86 -48.27
N THR A 278 9.84 13.26 -48.71
CA THR A 278 11.06 13.24 -47.86
C THR A 278 10.97 14.22 -46.68
N TYR A 279 10.35 15.39 -46.88
CA TYR A 279 10.17 16.38 -45.82
C TYR A 279 9.16 15.93 -44.74
N VAL A 280 8.13 15.18 -45.14
CA VAL A 280 7.11 14.64 -44.22
C VAL A 280 7.72 13.60 -43.27
N ILE A 281 8.63 12.75 -43.77
CA ILE A 281 9.29 11.71 -42.98
C ILE A 281 10.13 12.34 -41.86
N VAL A 282 10.97 13.35 -42.14
CA VAL A 282 11.84 14.00 -41.14
C VAL A 282 11.04 14.73 -40.05
N TYR A 283 9.92 15.36 -40.40
CA TYR A 283 9.07 16.06 -39.44
C TYR A 283 8.39 15.10 -38.43
N ILE A 284 7.98 13.91 -38.86
CA ILE A 284 7.32 12.90 -38.01
C ILE A 284 8.29 12.27 -36.98
N PHE A 285 9.59 12.17 -37.27
CA PHE A 285 10.57 11.53 -36.38
C PHE A 285 11.09 12.42 -35.24
N THR A 286 10.83 13.73 -35.27
CA THR A 286 11.28 14.68 -34.24
C THR A 286 10.64 14.48 -32.84
N PRO A 287 9.32 14.23 -32.68
CA PRO A 287 8.71 14.05 -31.36
C PRO A 287 9.12 12.76 -30.62
N PHE A 288 9.60 11.73 -31.33
CA PHE A 288 9.97 10.43 -30.72
C PHE A 288 11.13 10.53 -29.72
N ARG A 289 12.08 11.46 -29.93
CA ARG A 289 13.25 11.65 -29.06
C ARG A 289 12.86 12.15 -27.66
N GLN A 290 11.78 12.94 -27.57
CA GLN A 290 11.35 13.54 -26.30
C GLN A 290 10.70 12.50 -25.38
N VAL A 291 9.87 11.59 -25.92
CA VAL A 291 9.17 10.55 -25.14
C VAL A 291 10.14 9.54 -24.51
N LEU A 292 11.18 9.11 -25.26
CA LEU A 292 12.21 8.18 -24.74
C LEU A 292 13.02 8.81 -23.61
N SER A 293 13.34 10.11 -23.70
CA SER A 293 14.16 10.81 -22.70
C SER A 293 13.49 10.95 -21.34
N GLY A 294 12.17 11.19 -21.29
CA GLY A 294 11.42 11.30 -20.03
C GLY A 294 11.35 9.99 -19.25
N LYS A 295 11.26 8.85 -19.95
CA LYS A 295 11.15 7.52 -19.33
C LYS A 295 12.46 7.02 -18.73
N VAL A 296 13.60 7.30 -19.38
CA VAL A 296 14.94 7.00 -18.83
C VAL A 296 15.23 7.82 -17.57
N LYS A 297 14.75 9.07 -17.51
CA LYS A 297 14.89 9.92 -16.33
C LYS A 297 14.12 9.37 -15.12
N ARG A 298 12.91 8.83 -15.32
CA ARG A 298 12.11 8.19 -14.26
C ARG A 298 12.82 6.98 -13.64
N LEU A 299 13.40 6.11 -14.48
CA LEU A 299 14.20 4.96 -14.04
C LEU A 299 15.44 5.36 -13.22
N ARG A 300 16.14 6.42 -13.67
CA ARG A 300 17.32 6.93 -12.97
C ARG A 300 16.96 7.48 -11.58
N ASN A 301 15.86 8.23 -11.48
CA ASN A 301 15.42 8.81 -10.21
C ASN A 301 15.05 7.73 -9.18
N MET A 302 14.39 6.65 -9.59
CA MET A 302 14.06 5.52 -8.71
C MET A 302 15.32 4.78 -8.20
N TRP A 303 16.33 4.56 -9.05
CA TRP A 303 17.59 3.96 -8.59
C TRP A 303 18.32 4.90 -7.62
N ASN A 304 18.31 6.21 -7.89
CA ASN A 304 18.96 7.18 -7.03
C ASN A 304 18.29 7.26 -5.64
N ALA A 305 16.97 7.18 -5.54
CA ALA A 305 16.26 7.16 -4.24
C ALA A 305 16.64 5.95 -3.37
N GLU A 306 16.95 4.80 -3.97
CA GLU A 306 17.51 3.64 -3.26
C GLU A 306 18.97 3.84 -2.87
N SER A 307 19.77 4.53 -3.69
CA SER A 307 21.15 4.87 -3.30
C SER A 307 21.17 5.84 -2.11
N GLU A 308 20.23 6.79 -2.07
CA GLU A 308 20.12 7.77 -1.00
C GLU A 308 19.56 7.14 0.28
N SER A 309 18.58 6.24 0.18
CA SER A 309 18.12 5.47 1.35
C SER A 309 19.18 4.50 1.87
N LYS A 310 19.97 3.86 0.98
CA LYS A 310 21.13 3.04 1.39
C LYS A 310 22.26 3.88 1.98
N ASN A 311 22.49 5.10 1.49
CA ASN A 311 23.49 6.00 2.06
C ASN A 311 23.05 6.53 3.43
N LEU A 312 21.76 6.79 3.63
CA LEU A 312 21.20 7.11 4.95
C LEU A 312 21.33 5.93 5.92
N LEU A 313 21.08 4.70 5.44
CA LEU A 313 21.31 3.46 6.19
C LEU A 313 22.79 3.26 6.55
N ILE A 314 23.75 3.69 5.73
CA ILE A 314 25.19 3.61 6.06
C ILE A 314 25.57 4.73 7.04
N SER A 315 25.05 5.94 6.85
CA SER A 315 25.35 7.09 7.74
C SER A 315 24.78 6.96 9.16
N SER A 316 23.72 6.17 9.35
CA SER A 316 23.13 5.97 10.69
C SER A 316 23.81 4.86 11.51
N PHE A 317 24.80 4.15 10.95
CA PHE A 317 25.61 3.16 11.67
C PHE A 317 26.98 3.70 12.09
N ASP A 318 27.40 4.90 11.64
CA ASP A 318 28.75 5.43 11.86
C ASP A 318 28.85 6.57 12.89
N ASP A 319 27.76 6.95 13.57
CA ASP A 319 27.80 7.94 14.65
C ASP A 319 27.47 7.32 16.02
N GLU A 320 28.24 6.30 16.42
CA GLU A 320 28.53 6.11 17.84
C GLU A 320 29.95 6.60 18.13
N ASN A 321 29.97 7.80 18.69
CA ASN A 321 31.10 8.54 19.21
C ASN A 321 31.89 7.71 20.23
N ILE A 322 32.99 7.09 19.80
CA ILE A 322 34.03 6.56 20.70
C ILE A 322 35.29 7.38 20.49
N ASN A 323 35.54 8.28 21.43
CA ASN A 323 36.88 8.80 21.68
C ASN A 323 37.82 7.61 21.97
N SER A 324 38.79 7.36 21.08
CA SER A 324 40.03 6.70 21.49
C SER A 324 41.20 7.27 20.69
N ASP A 325 42.00 8.06 21.39
CA ASP A 325 43.39 8.34 21.04
C ASP A 325 44.17 7.03 20.81
N ASN A 326 45.13 7.11 19.89
CA ASN A 326 46.32 6.27 19.75
C ASN A 326 46.13 4.75 19.58
N ASP A 327 46.36 4.24 18.37
CA ASP A 327 47.65 3.62 18.04
C ASP A 327 47.66 3.09 16.59
N GLU A 328 48.80 3.31 15.95
CA GLU A 328 49.13 2.99 14.57
C GLU A 328 49.31 1.46 14.40
N TYR A 329 48.30 0.75 13.87
CA TYR A 329 48.43 -0.68 13.56
C TYR A 329 48.85 -0.89 12.09
N ASN A 330 50.15 -1.16 11.92
CA ASN A 330 50.76 -1.72 10.72
C ASN A 330 50.18 -3.10 10.39
N ILE A 331 49.51 -3.24 9.25
CA ILE A 331 49.13 -4.54 8.67
C ILE A 331 50.15 -4.91 7.59
N GLY A 332 51.08 -5.80 7.94
CA GLY A 332 52.04 -6.41 7.02
C GLY A 332 51.42 -7.56 6.24
N TYR A 333 51.48 -7.49 4.90
CA TYR A 333 51.11 -8.58 4.00
C TYR A 333 52.25 -9.61 3.91
N TYR A 334 51.98 -10.86 4.29
CA TYR A 334 52.80 -12.01 3.85
C TYR A 334 52.08 -12.71 2.70
N SER A 335 52.72 -12.71 1.53
CA SER A 335 52.37 -13.53 0.37
C SER A 335 53.18 -14.82 0.45
N GLU A 336 52.52 -15.94 0.70
CA GLU A 336 53.12 -17.26 0.48
C GLU A 336 52.95 -17.67 -0.98
N ARG A 337 54.08 -17.95 -1.62
CA ARG A 337 54.22 -18.42 -3.00
C ARG A 337 54.60 -19.90 -2.92
N ASN A 338 53.73 -20.78 -3.39
CA ASN A 338 54.07 -22.19 -3.59
C ASN A 338 55.04 -22.35 -4.77
N SER A 339 56.29 -22.72 -4.49
CA SER A 339 57.10 -23.79 -5.12
C SER A 339 58.50 -23.81 -4.52
#